data_AF-A0A1H0IKY8-F1
#
_entry.id   AF-A0A1H0IKY8-F1
#
_cell.length_a   1.000
_cell.length_b   1.000
_cell.length_c   1.000
_cell.angle_alpha   90.00
_cell.angle_beta   90.00
_cell.angle_gamma   90.00
#
_symmetry.space_group_name_H-M   'P 1'
#
loop_
_entity.id
_entity.type
_entity.pdbx_description
1 polymer ?
#
loop_
_entity_poly.entity_id
_entity_poly.type
_entity_poly.pdbx_seq_one_letter_code
_entity_poly.pdbx_strand_id
1 'polypeptide(L)'
;MSIRRLLGTVAAMAVAAVALRSVTPDLAAVTGAGLDLQRAVDTTGAETVLLAGVAALAWGAWLWGALGLVLTALSGLPGAAGAAARALTRCLLPAGARRAAALALGVGLVAGGPVLTGCAAGPVTPAVVVAASQSPVADWPAPAPPVADRPAPVPDWPSPAPGEHVVLRGECLWDIAEDDLTRRAGEIPTDAEVAAAVSAWWQANATVIGPDPDLLLPGQVLRPPPAP
;
A
#
# COMPACT_ATOMS: atom_id res chain seq x y z
N MET A 1 22.06 -8.94 3.57
CA MET A 1 22.44 -8.82 2.14
C MET A 1 23.94 -9.04 2.03
N SER A 2 24.46 -9.83 1.07
CA SER A 2 25.92 -9.98 0.91
C SER A 2 26.54 -8.64 0.50
N ILE A 3 27.68 -8.26 1.08
CA ILE A 3 28.44 -7.02 0.77
C ILE A 3 28.66 -6.86 -0.74
N ARG A 4 28.86 -7.97 -1.46
CA ARG A 4 29.03 -7.98 -2.92
C ARG A 4 27.79 -7.51 -3.68
N ARG A 5 26.59 -7.86 -3.20
CA ARG A 5 25.32 -7.40 -3.79
C ARG A 5 25.12 -5.91 -3.56
N LEU A 6 25.46 -5.41 -2.36
CA LEU A 6 25.36 -3.99 -2.02
C LEU A 6 26.29 -3.15 -2.92
N LEU A 7 27.55 -3.57 -3.06
CA LEU A 7 28.52 -2.91 -3.95
C LEU A 7 28.05 -2.91 -5.41
N GLY A 8 27.48 -4.02 -5.88
CA GLY A 8 26.89 -4.10 -7.22
C GLY A 8 25.75 -3.11 -7.42
N THR A 9 24.83 -2.97 -6.46
CA THR A 9 23.71 -2.01 -6.54
C THR A 9 24.17 -0.55 -6.47
N VAL A 10 25.19 -0.25 -5.65
CA VAL A 10 25.78 1.10 -5.57
C VAL A 10 26.46 1.46 -6.89
N ALA A 11 27.23 0.54 -7.47
CA ALA A 11 27.87 0.75 -8.76
C ALA A 11 26.83 0.96 -9.88
N ALA A 12 25.76 0.16 -9.91
CA ALA A 12 24.68 0.33 -10.87
C ALA A 12 23.98 1.70 -10.72
N MET A 13 23.74 2.16 -9.49
CA MET A 13 23.18 3.49 -9.22
C MET A 13 24.11 4.61 -9.68
N ALA A 14 25.43 4.48 -9.47
CA ALA A 14 26.41 5.44 -9.96
C ALA A 14 26.45 5.50 -11.49
N VAL A 15 26.40 4.35 -12.17
CA VAL A 15 26.33 4.29 -13.64
C VAL A 15 25.03 4.95 -14.14
N ALA A 16 23.89 4.68 -13.50
CA ALA A 16 22.63 5.32 -13.83
C ALA A 16 22.69 6.85 -13.66
N ALA A 17 23.35 7.35 -12.61
CA ALA A 17 23.54 8.79 -12.41
C ALA A 17 24.40 9.42 -13.50
N VAL A 18 25.48 8.75 -13.92
CA VAL A 18 26.35 9.21 -15.01
C VAL A 18 25.59 9.24 -16.34
N ALA A 19 24.84 8.18 -16.65
CA ALA A 19 23.99 8.12 -17.83
C ALA A 19 22.94 9.24 -17.81
N LEU A 20 22.25 9.43 -16.69
CA LEU A 20 21.25 10.48 -16.55
C LEU A 20 21.87 11.87 -16.74
N ARG A 21 23.04 12.13 -16.14
CA ARG A 21 23.78 13.38 -16.34
C ARG A 21 24.20 13.63 -17.78
N SER A 22 24.53 12.57 -18.53
CA SER A 22 24.92 12.69 -19.95
C SER A 22 23.75 13.02 -20.87
N VAL A 23 22.53 12.65 -20.48
CA VAL A 23 21.29 12.87 -21.25
C VAL A 23 20.56 14.14 -20.81
N THR A 24 20.82 14.62 -19.59
CA THR A 24 20.17 15.82 -19.04
C THR A 24 20.78 17.08 -19.65
N PRO A 25 20.02 17.87 -20.44
CA PRO A 25 20.49 19.17 -20.90
C PRO A 25 20.63 20.15 -19.73
N ASP A 26 21.41 21.22 -19.92
CA ASP A 26 21.71 22.21 -18.87
C ASP A 26 20.41 22.84 -18.31
N LEU A 27 20.06 22.45 -17.08
CA LEU A 27 18.84 22.89 -16.39
C LEU A 27 18.93 24.34 -15.90
N ALA A 28 20.08 25.01 -16.05
CA ALA A 28 20.31 26.37 -15.58
C ALA A 28 19.28 27.37 -16.15
N ALA A 29 18.86 27.19 -17.41
CA ALA A 29 17.86 28.04 -18.05
C ALA A 29 16.47 27.93 -17.39
N VAL A 30 16.10 26.77 -16.86
CA VAL A 30 14.79 26.51 -16.24
C VAL A 30 14.77 26.93 -14.78
N THR A 31 15.87 26.75 -14.06
CA THR A 31 15.97 27.23 -12.66
C THR A 31 15.93 28.76 -12.54
N GLY A 32 16.29 29.49 -13.60
CA GLY A 32 16.24 30.95 -13.63
C GLY A 32 14.85 31.54 -13.93
N ALA A 33 13.94 30.77 -14.54
CA ALA A 33 12.60 31.25 -14.91
C ALA A 33 11.61 31.33 -13.74
N GLY A 34 11.92 30.71 -12.60
CA GLY A 34 11.04 30.68 -11.42
C GLY A 34 9.81 29.77 -11.62
N LEU A 35 8.73 30.04 -10.86
CA LEU A 35 7.47 29.26 -10.92
C LEU A 35 6.56 29.65 -12.10
N ASP A 36 6.96 30.60 -12.94
CA ASP A 36 6.16 31.07 -14.07
C ASP A 36 6.40 30.21 -15.31
N LEU A 37 5.77 29.03 -15.31
CA LEU A 37 5.91 28.03 -16.37
C LEU A 37 5.47 28.57 -17.74
N GLN A 38 4.47 29.45 -17.76
CA GLN A 38 3.92 30.01 -18.99
C GLN A 38 4.97 30.88 -19.69
N ARG A 39 5.64 31.76 -18.94
CA ARG A 39 6.73 32.59 -19.47
C ARG A 39 7.91 31.75 -19.97
N ALA A 40 8.22 30.64 -19.30
CA ALA A 40 9.28 29.72 -19.72
C ALA A 40 8.94 29.02 -21.04
N VAL A 41 7.67 28.61 -21.24
CA VAL A 41 7.20 28.04 -22.50
C VAL A 41 7.27 29.06 -23.63
N ASP A 42 6.84 30.30 -23.38
CA ASP A 42 6.82 31.37 -24.37
C ASP A 42 8.22 31.81 -24.82
N THR A 43 9.23 31.71 -23.95
CA THR A 43 10.62 32.16 -24.22
C THR A 43 11.55 31.05 -24.71
N THR A 44 11.40 29.83 -24.20
CA THR A 44 12.33 28.71 -24.42
C THR A 44 11.74 27.59 -25.27
N GLY A 45 10.43 27.64 -25.54
CA GLY A 45 9.69 26.62 -26.28
C GLY A 45 9.16 25.48 -25.40
N ALA A 46 7.98 24.98 -25.74
CA ALA A 46 7.29 23.93 -24.98
C ALA A 46 8.07 22.60 -24.90
N GLU A 47 8.75 22.21 -25.97
CA GLU A 47 9.55 20.98 -26.02
C GLU A 47 10.70 21.01 -25.00
N THR A 48 11.41 22.14 -24.90
CA THR A 48 12.51 22.34 -23.96
C THR A 48 12.03 22.25 -22.50
N VAL A 49 10.89 22.88 -22.20
CA VAL A 49 10.27 22.82 -20.86
C VAL A 49 9.85 21.40 -20.51
N LEU A 50 9.27 20.66 -21.48
CA LEU A 50 8.87 19.27 -21.29
C LEU A 50 10.08 18.36 -21.04
N LEU A 51 11.15 18.48 -21.84
CA LEU A 51 12.38 17.71 -21.64
C LEU A 51 13.03 18.01 -20.28
N ALA A 52 13.05 19.27 -19.85
CA ALA A 52 13.57 19.65 -18.53
C ALA A 52 12.70 19.09 -17.39
N GLY A 53 11.37 19.12 -17.52
CA GLY A 53 10.46 18.50 -16.56
C GLY A 53 10.64 16.99 -16.45
N VAL A 54 10.76 16.30 -17.58
CA VAL A 54 11.04 14.85 -17.63
C VAL A 54 12.39 14.53 -16.98
N ALA A 55 13.43 15.32 -17.27
CA ALA A 55 14.74 15.15 -16.64
C ALA A 55 14.69 15.37 -15.12
N ALA A 56 13.96 16.39 -14.65
CA ALA A 56 13.78 16.65 -13.23
C ALA A 56 13.05 15.48 -12.53
N LEU A 57 12.01 14.92 -13.14
CA LEU A 57 11.31 13.74 -12.64
C LEU A 57 12.23 12.51 -12.59
N ALA A 58 13.05 12.30 -13.62
CA ALA A 58 14.01 11.20 -13.66
C ALA A 58 15.06 11.32 -12.55
N TRP A 59 15.57 12.53 -12.29
CA TRP A 59 16.47 12.79 -11.15
C TRP A 59 15.78 12.59 -9.80
N GLY A 60 14.53 13.03 -9.67
CA GLY A 60 13.72 12.79 -8.47
C GLY A 60 13.52 11.30 -8.18
N ALA A 61 13.17 10.51 -9.20
CA ALA A 61 13.02 9.06 -9.09
C ALA A 61 14.34 8.37 -8.75
N TRP A 62 15.45 8.80 -9.36
CA TRP A 62 16.79 8.28 -9.04
C TRP A 62 17.19 8.60 -7.60
N LEU A 63 17.01 9.84 -7.15
CA LEU A 63 17.30 10.27 -5.77
C LEU A 63 16.49 9.48 -4.75
N TRP A 64 15.21 9.22 -5.04
CA TRP A 64 14.37 8.38 -4.21
C TRP A 64 14.92 6.95 -4.08
N GLY A 65 15.31 6.34 -5.20
CA GLY A 65 15.95 5.02 -5.21
C GLY A 65 17.27 5.00 -4.44
N ALA A 66 18.11 6.02 -4.63
CA ALA A 66 19.38 6.18 -3.93
C ALA A 66 19.16 6.33 -2.41
N LEU A 67 18.15 7.12 -2.00
CA LEU A 67 17.76 7.26 -0.59
C LEU A 67 17.35 5.91 0.01
N GLY A 68 16.51 5.14 -0.68
CA GLY A 68 16.13 3.79 -0.24
C GLY A 68 17.33 2.85 -0.11
N LEU A 69 18.30 2.94 -1.02
CA LEU A 69 19.54 2.17 -0.97
C LEU A 69 20.41 2.57 0.23
N VAL A 70 20.54 3.87 0.52
CA VAL A 70 21.26 4.39 1.70
C VAL A 70 20.62 3.91 2.99
N LEU A 71 19.29 3.99 3.10
CA LEU A 71 18.55 3.48 4.27
C LEU A 71 18.74 1.97 4.46
N THR A 72 18.77 1.21 3.36
CA THR A 72 19.04 -0.24 3.38
C THR A 72 20.48 -0.53 3.83
N ALA A 73 21.46 0.25 3.37
CA ALA A 73 22.85 0.12 3.79
C ALA A 73 23.03 0.44 5.29
N LEU A 74 22.40 1.52 5.78
CA LEU A 74 22.43 1.92 7.20
C LEU A 74 21.78 0.88 8.12
N SER A 75 20.74 0.19 7.64
CA SER A 75 20.06 -0.89 8.37
C SER A 75 20.94 -2.13 8.60
N GLY A 76 22.01 -2.29 7.83
CA GLY A 76 22.95 -3.41 7.93
C GLY A 76 24.11 -3.21 8.92
N LEU A 77 24.27 -2.01 9.50
CA LEU A 77 25.36 -1.70 10.43
C LEU A 77 24.97 -2.09 11.87
N PRO A 78 25.77 -2.94 12.57
CA PRO A 78 25.51 -3.28 13.97
C PRO A 78 25.85 -2.09 14.89
N GLY A 79 24.95 -1.76 15.82
CA GLY A 79 25.08 -0.61 16.74
C GLY A 79 23.97 0.44 16.53
N ALA A 80 24.09 1.64 17.12
CA ALA A 80 23.06 2.70 17.18
C ALA A 80 22.31 3.02 15.85
N ALA A 81 22.90 2.68 14.70
CA ALA A 81 22.27 2.69 13.39
C ALA A 81 20.99 1.83 13.29
N GLY A 82 20.90 0.70 14.00
CA GLY A 82 19.71 -0.17 14.03
C GLY A 82 18.54 0.40 14.85
N ALA A 83 18.80 1.29 15.80
CA ALA A 83 17.76 2.01 16.54
C ALA A 83 17.23 3.20 15.72
N ALA A 84 18.13 3.92 15.04
CA ALA A 84 17.77 4.99 14.11
C ALA A 84 16.97 4.46 12.90
N ALA A 85 17.31 3.28 12.37
CA ALA A 85 16.56 2.63 11.30
C ALA A 85 15.12 2.27 11.71
N ARG A 86 14.91 1.79 12.96
CA ARG A 86 13.55 1.49 13.48
C ARG A 86 12.71 2.76 13.69
N ALA A 87 13.34 3.84 14.14
CA ALA A 87 12.68 5.14 14.30
C ALA A 87 12.30 5.73 12.93
N LEU A 88 13.21 5.67 11.94
CA LEU A 88 12.92 6.15 10.59
C LEU A 88 11.87 5.29 9.87
N THR A 89 11.84 3.96 10.06
CA THR A 89 10.81 3.11 9.45
C THR A 89 9.41 3.40 9.98
N ARG A 90 9.26 3.89 11.22
CA ARG A 90 7.96 4.32 11.75
C ARG A 90 7.55 5.70 11.21
N CYS A 91 8.53 6.53 10.85
CA CYS A 91 8.28 7.88 10.34
C CYS A 91 8.09 7.92 8.81
N LEU A 92 8.74 7.02 8.06
CA LEU A 92 8.71 6.98 6.58
C LEU A 92 7.75 5.93 5.99
N LEU A 93 7.10 5.10 6.82
CA LEU A 93 5.97 4.27 6.41
C LEU A 93 4.66 4.80 7.03
N PRO A 94 4.17 6.00 6.64
CA PRO A 94 2.74 6.23 6.76
C PRO A 94 2.08 5.17 5.87
N ALA A 95 1.08 4.47 6.41
CA ALA A 95 0.42 3.32 5.79
C ALA A 95 -0.02 3.56 4.32
N GLY A 96 -0.21 4.83 3.92
CA GLY A 96 -0.54 5.25 2.56
C GLY A 96 0.51 4.90 1.50
N ALA A 97 1.81 4.99 1.80
CA ALA A 97 2.86 4.70 0.81
C ALA A 97 2.92 3.21 0.45
N ARG A 98 2.60 2.34 1.42
CA ARG A 98 2.50 0.89 1.24
C ARG A 98 1.30 0.51 0.36
N ARG A 99 0.18 1.21 0.53
CA ARG A 99 -1.03 1.04 -0.30
C ARG A 99 -0.79 1.53 -1.74
N ALA A 100 -0.11 2.67 -1.92
CA ALA A 100 0.25 3.18 -3.25
C ALA A 100 1.24 2.27 -3.99
N ALA A 101 2.23 1.71 -3.30
CA ALA A 101 3.17 0.75 -3.91
C ALA A 101 2.48 -0.57 -4.33
N ALA A 102 1.53 -1.06 -3.54
CA ALA A 102 0.74 -2.25 -3.89
C ALA A 102 -0.15 -1.99 -5.11
N LEU A 103 -0.77 -0.81 -5.18
CA LEU A 103 -1.58 -0.39 -6.33
C LEU A 103 -0.73 -0.22 -7.59
N ALA A 104 0.45 0.42 -7.49
CA ALA A 104 1.36 0.60 -8.61
C ALA A 104 1.91 -0.74 -9.15
N LEU A 105 2.24 -1.68 -8.26
CA LEU A 105 2.67 -3.03 -8.64
C LEU A 105 1.52 -3.84 -9.27
N GLY A 106 0.29 -3.71 -8.74
CA GLY A 106 -0.90 -4.34 -9.31
C GLY A 106 -1.25 -3.81 -10.71
N VAL A 107 -1.17 -2.49 -10.91
CA VAL A 107 -1.41 -1.86 -12.21
C VAL A 107 -0.32 -2.19 -13.22
N GLY A 108 0.95 -2.28 -12.78
CA GLY A 108 2.07 -2.68 -13.64
C GLY A 108 1.98 -4.11 -14.18
N LEU A 109 1.42 -5.04 -13.40
CA LEU A 109 1.18 -6.44 -13.82
C LEU A 109 -0.01 -6.59 -14.78
N VAL A 110 -0.99 -5.67 -14.72
CA VAL A 110 -2.18 -5.69 -15.60
C VAL A 110 -1.91 -5.00 -16.94
N ALA A 111 -1.08 -3.95 -16.96
CA ALA A 111 -0.71 -3.24 -18.19
C ALA A 111 0.56 -3.81 -18.87
N GLY A 112 1.43 -4.48 -18.13
CA GLY A 112 2.66 -5.08 -18.64
C GLY A 112 2.49 -6.56 -18.99
N GLY A 113 1.88 -6.85 -20.14
CA GLY A 113 2.00 -8.18 -20.75
C GLY A 113 3.48 -8.56 -20.95
N PRO A 114 3.85 -9.86 -20.92
CA PRO A 114 5.25 -10.26 -20.88
C PRO A 114 5.90 -10.01 -22.24
N VAL A 115 6.61 -8.89 -22.39
CA VAL A 115 7.63 -8.73 -23.43
C VAL A 115 8.92 -9.35 -22.90
N LEU A 116 8.93 -10.69 -22.84
CA LEU A 116 10.17 -11.47 -22.76
C LEU A 116 10.54 -11.90 -24.17
N THR A 117 11.18 -10.98 -24.89
CA THR A 117 11.85 -11.25 -26.16
C THR A 117 13.13 -12.03 -25.88
N GLY A 118 13.12 -13.32 -26.23
CA GLY A 118 14.28 -14.03 -26.77
C GLY A 118 15.26 -14.66 -25.79
N CYS A 119 15.02 -15.91 -25.40
CA CYS A 119 16.10 -16.86 -25.17
C CYS A 119 15.89 -18.09 -26.06
N ALA A 120 17.00 -18.54 -26.63
CA ALA A 120 17.15 -19.46 -27.76
C ALA A 120 16.29 -20.72 -27.75
N ALA A 121 15.86 -21.10 -28.96
CA ALA A 121 15.22 -22.38 -29.26
C ALA A 121 16.19 -23.55 -29.03
N GLY A 122 15.77 -24.51 -28.20
CA GLY A 122 16.25 -25.89 -28.22
C GLY A 122 15.12 -26.80 -28.72
N PRO A 123 15.39 -27.86 -29.51
CA PRO A 123 14.35 -28.70 -30.06
C PRO A 123 13.72 -29.53 -28.93
N VAL A 124 12.48 -29.21 -28.57
CA VAL A 124 11.68 -30.03 -27.65
C VAL A 124 10.74 -30.89 -28.50
N THR A 125 10.98 -32.19 -28.44
CA THR A 125 10.15 -33.27 -29.00
C THR A 125 8.67 -33.08 -28.62
N PRO A 126 7.71 -33.36 -29.51
CA PRO A 126 6.29 -33.25 -29.17
C PRO A 126 5.93 -34.34 -28.15
N ALA A 127 5.72 -33.93 -26.90
CA ALA A 127 5.11 -34.79 -25.89
C ALA A 127 3.63 -34.96 -26.23
N VAL A 128 3.25 -36.18 -26.62
CA VAL A 128 1.85 -36.61 -26.76
C VAL A 128 1.16 -36.45 -25.41
N VAL A 129 0.18 -35.55 -25.35
CA VAL A 129 -0.71 -35.44 -24.20
C VAL A 129 -1.69 -36.61 -24.27
N VAL A 130 -1.41 -37.66 -23.51
CA VAL A 130 -2.39 -38.71 -23.23
C VAL A 130 -3.48 -38.07 -22.38
N ALA A 131 -4.70 -37.99 -22.94
CA ALA A 131 -5.88 -37.61 -22.20
C ALA A 131 -6.11 -38.61 -21.06
N ALA A 132 -5.81 -38.21 -19.84
CA ALA A 132 -6.16 -38.96 -18.65
C ALA A 132 -7.69 -38.95 -18.52
N SER A 133 -8.28 -40.14 -18.58
CA SER A 133 -9.66 -40.46 -18.29
C SER A 133 -10.11 -39.86 -16.95
N GLN A 134 -11.25 -39.18 -16.96
CA GLN A 134 -11.93 -38.65 -15.79
C GLN A 134 -12.16 -39.76 -14.76
N SER A 135 -11.65 -39.59 -13.55
CA SER A 135 -12.06 -40.38 -12.38
C SER A 135 -13.52 -40.06 -12.02
N PRO A 136 -14.30 -41.02 -11.49
CA PRO A 136 -15.71 -40.83 -11.20
C PRO A 136 -15.91 -39.79 -10.09
N VAL A 137 -16.84 -38.87 -10.33
CA VAL A 137 -17.35 -37.88 -9.38
C VAL A 137 -17.87 -38.60 -8.13
N ALA A 138 -17.50 -38.07 -6.95
CA ALA A 138 -18.00 -38.54 -5.67
C ALA A 138 -19.54 -38.39 -5.61
N ASP A 139 -20.22 -39.47 -5.27
CA ASP A 139 -21.67 -39.55 -5.16
C ASP A 139 -22.11 -38.82 -3.88
N TRP A 140 -22.47 -37.54 -4.02
CA TRP A 140 -23.04 -36.75 -2.92
C TRP A 140 -24.53 -37.11 -2.80
N PRO A 141 -25.05 -37.42 -1.60
CA PRO A 141 -26.45 -37.80 -1.44
C PRO A 141 -27.35 -36.66 -1.95
N ALA A 142 -28.29 -37.03 -2.83
CA ALA A 142 -29.26 -36.11 -3.39
C ALA A 142 -30.10 -35.46 -2.25
N PRO A 143 -30.48 -34.18 -2.37
CA PRO A 143 -31.30 -33.52 -1.37
C PRO A 143 -32.65 -34.25 -1.22
N ALA A 144 -33.02 -34.57 0.02
CA ALA A 144 -34.35 -35.07 0.34
C ALA A 144 -35.42 -34.04 -0.07
N PRO A 145 -36.65 -34.47 -0.41
CA PRO A 145 -37.75 -33.56 -0.76
C PRO A 145 -38.01 -32.56 0.37
N PRO A 146 -38.44 -31.32 0.06
CA PRO A 146 -38.57 -30.25 1.03
C PRO A 146 -39.63 -30.62 2.07
N VAL A 147 -39.18 -30.96 3.27
CA VAL A 147 -40.02 -30.91 4.46
C VAL A 147 -40.27 -29.43 4.72
N ALA A 148 -41.53 -29.03 4.93
CA ALA A 148 -41.87 -27.64 5.22
C ALA A 148 -41.03 -27.14 6.40
N ASP A 149 -40.07 -26.26 6.10
CA ASP A 149 -39.17 -25.65 7.07
C ASP A 149 -39.98 -24.81 8.05
N ARG A 150 -40.25 -25.37 9.22
CA ARG A 150 -40.35 -24.55 10.43
C ARG A 150 -38.93 -24.02 10.66
N PRO A 151 -38.68 -22.69 10.66
CA PRO A 151 -37.34 -22.18 10.87
C PRO A 151 -36.80 -22.77 12.16
N ALA A 152 -35.67 -23.49 12.05
CA ALA A 152 -34.94 -23.93 13.23
C ALA A 152 -34.63 -22.68 14.07
N PRO A 153 -34.76 -22.74 15.40
CA PRO A 153 -34.36 -21.62 16.23
C PRO A 153 -32.89 -21.34 15.94
N VAL A 154 -32.61 -20.14 15.39
CA VAL A 154 -31.26 -19.63 15.24
C VAL A 154 -30.64 -19.68 16.63
N PRO A 155 -29.42 -20.24 16.80
CA PRO A 155 -28.76 -20.20 18.09
C PRO A 155 -28.75 -18.76 18.62
N ASP A 156 -29.15 -18.56 19.87
CA ASP A 156 -29.10 -17.26 20.56
C ASP A 156 -27.65 -16.83 20.72
N TRP A 157 -27.07 -16.28 19.66
CA TRP A 157 -25.77 -15.62 19.73
C TRP A 157 -25.91 -14.39 20.62
N PRO A 158 -24.95 -14.14 21.53
CA PRO A 158 -24.98 -12.94 22.35
C PRO A 158 -24.93 -11.72 21.43
N SER A 159 -26.04 -10.99 21.37
CA SER A 159 -26.09 -9.69 20.70
C SER A 159 -25.23 -8.70 21.48
N PRO A 160 -24.41 -7.89 20.81
CA PRO A 160 -23.68 -6.81 21.46
C PRO A 160 -24.65 -5.92 22.24
N ALA A 161 -24.22 -5.45 23.42
CA ALA A 161 -25.04 -4.56 24.22
C ALA A 161 -25.36 -3.27 23.43
N PRO A 162 -26.48 -2.58 23.72
CA PRO A 162 -26.84 -1.36 22.98
C PRO A 162 -25.69 -0.36 22.96
N GLY A 163 -25.18 -0.06 21.76
CA GLY A 163 -24.07 0.86 21.53
C GLY A 163 -22.70 0.21 21.31
N GLU A 164 -22.52 -1.08 21.62
CA GLU A 164 -21.29 -1.81 21.29
C GLU A 164 -21.17 -2.04 19.77
N HIS A 165 -19.97 -1.84 19.23
CA HIS A 165 -19.65 -2.01 17.81
C HIS A 165 -18.81 -3.27 17.59
N VAL A 166 -19.26 -4.18 16.73
CA VAL A 166 -18.48 -5.36 16.36
C VAL A 166 -17.67 -5.04 15.11
N VAL A 167 -16.35 -5.06 15.23
CA VAL A 167 -15.43 -4.78 14.13
C VAL A 167 -15.62 -5.79 13.00
N LEU A 168 -15.91 -5.29 11.81
CA LEU A 168 -15.99 -6.05 10.58
C LEU A 168 -14.67 -6.03 9.81
N ARG A 169 -14.53 -6.96 8.85
CA ARG A 169 -13.33 -7.05 8.03
C ARG A 169 -13.15 -5.79 7.18
N GLY A 170 -12.06 -5.07 7.43
CA GLY A 170 -11.66 -3.90 6.64
C GLY A 170 -12.05 -2.56 7.27
N GLU A 171 -12.77 -2.57 8.38
CA GLU A 171 -13.04 -1.35 9.14
C GLU A 171 -11.77 -0.82 9.81
N CYS A 172 -11.71 0.50 9.97
CA CYS A 172 -10.70 1.17 10.76
C CYS A 172 -11.35 2.03 11.85
N LEU A 173 -10.57 2.41 12.87
CA LEU A 173 -11.10 3.14 14.03
C LEU A 173 -11.63 4.53 13.65
N TRP A 174 -11.12 5.12 12.56
CA TRP A 174 -11.58 6.39 12.02
C TRP A 174 -13.02 6.31 11.54
N ASP A 175 -13.32 5.37 10.63
CA ASP A 175 -14.66 5.20 10.06
C ASP A 175 -15.69 4.89 11.16
N ILE A 176 -15.32 4.03 12.12
CA ILE A 176 -16.18 3.69 13.26
C ILE A 176 -16.50 4.93 14.10
N ALA A 177 -15.48 5.75 14.39
CA ALA A 177 -15.66 6.96 15.17
C ALA A 177 -16.45 8.04 14.42
N GLU A 178 -16.21 8.20 13.11
CA GLU A 178 -16.93 9.12 12.23
C GLU A 178 -18.41 8.75 12.12
N ASP A 179 -18.73 7.47 11.93
CA ASP A 179 -20.10 6.95 11.86
C ASP A 179 -20.84 7.11 13.19
N ASP A 180 -20.18 6.84 14.32
CA ASP A 180 -20.74 7.08 15.65
C ASP A 180 -20.99 8.58 15.91
N LEU A 181 -20.04 9.43 15.54
CA LEU A 181 -20.17 10.88 15.73
C LEU A 181 -21.28 11.47 14.85
N THR A 182 -21.35 11.07 13.58
CA THR A 182 -22.41 11.46 12.64
C THR A 182 -23.78 11.04 13.17
N ARG A 183 -23.92 9.82 13.72
CA ARG A 183 -25.18 9.35 14.32
C ARG A 183 -25.61 10.14 15.54
N ARG A 184 -24.67 10.63 16.36
CA ARG A 184 -24.97 11.38 17.60
C ARG A 184 -25.23 12.86 17.34
N ALA A 185 -24.42 13.48 16.48
CA ALA A 185 -24.52 14.91 16.18
C ALA A 185 -25.61 15.22 15.14
N GLY A 186 -25.89 14.27 14.24
CA GLY A 186 -26.85 14.46 13.15
C GLY A 186 -26.33 15.33 12.00
N GLU A 187 -25.04 15.67 12.01
CA GLU A 187 -24.34 16.42 10.97
C GLU A 187 -23.01 15.75 10.60
N ILE A 188 -22.40 16.17 9.49
CA ILE A 188 -21.11 15.65 9.05
C ILE A 188 -20.01 16.25 9.94
N PRO A 189 -19.27 15.44 10.71
CA PRO A 189 -18.23 15.94 11.59
C PRO A 189 -17.00 16.41 10.82
N THR A 190 -16.24 17.32 11.43
CA THR A 190 -14.95 17.75 10.91
C THR A 190 -13.85 16.73 11.25
N ASP A 191 -12.79 16.68 10.43
CA ASP A 191 -11.63 15.78 10.69
C ASP A 191 -11.04 15.95 12.09
N ALA A 192 -11.06 17.16 12.65
CA ALA A 192 -10.55 17.44 13.99
C ALA A 192 -11.43 16.78 15.07
N GLU A 193 -12.75 16.80 14.89
CA GLU A 193 -13.69 16.15 15.80
C GLU A 193 -13.61 14.62 15.69
N VAL A 194 -13.46 14.09 14.47
CA VAL A 194 -13.24 12.66 14.26
C VAL A 194 -11.94 12.22 14.92
N ALA A 195 -10.83 12.96 14.77
CA ALA A 195 -9.57 12.62 15.42
C ALA A 195 -9.66 12.59 16.96
N ALA A 196 -10.41 13.51 17.56
CA ALA A 196 -10.69 13.52 19.00
C ALA A 196 -11.54 12.30 19.40
N ALA A 197 -12.56 11.97 18.60
CA ALA A 197 -13.41 10.81 18.83
C ALA A 197 -12.61 9.49 18.72
N VAL A 198 -11.76 9.33 17.70
CA VAL A 198 -10.85 8.18 17.53
C VAL A 198 -9.98 7.99 18.78
N SER A 199 -9.43 9.08 19.31
CA SER A 199 -8.62 9.04 20.53
C SER A 199 -9.44 8.55 21.73
N ALA A 200 -10.68 9.03 21.89
CA ALA A 200 -11.58 8.59 22.95
C ALA A 200 -11.98 7.11 22.80
N TRP A 201 -12.27 6.67 21.57
CA TRP A 201 -12.57 5.27 21.25
C TRP A 201 -11.39 4.34 21.59
N TRP A 202 -10.16 4.71 21.23
CA TRP A 202 -8.99 3.91 21.59
C TRP A 202 -8.78 3.88 23.11
N GLN A 203 -8.88 5.01 23.81
CA GLN A 203 -8.72 5.06 25.26
C GLN A 203 -9.74 4.18 26.00
N ALA A 204 -11.01 4.20 25.58
CA ALA A 204 -12.07 3.38 26.17
C ALA A 204 -11.85 1.87 25.93
N ASN A 205 -11.13 1.49 24.87
CA ASN A 205 -10.98 0.11 24.39
C ASN A 205 -9.53 -0.37 24.34
N ALA A 206 -8.60 0.32 25.00
CA ALA A 206 -7.16 0.03 24.91
C ALA A 206 -6.84 -1.42 25.35
N THR A 207 -7.64 -1.99 26.24
CA THR A 207 -7.51 -3.39 26.69
C THR A 207 -7.88 -4.42 25.62
N VAL A 208 -8.77 -4.06 24.67
CA VAL A 208 -9.24 -4.93 23.59
C VAL A 208 -8.41 -4.74 22.32
N ILE A 209 -8.10 -3.49 21.97
CA ILE A 209 -7.34 -3.13 20.76
C ILE A 209 -5.85 -3.42 20.96
N GLY A 210 -5.32 -3.13 22.15
CA GLY A 210 -3.90 -3.25 22.45
C GLY A 210 -3.09 -2.00 22.08
N PRO A 211 -1.75 -2.14 21.93
CA PRO A 211 -0.84 -1.01 21.84
C PRO A 211 -0.84 -0.28 20.50
N ASP A 212 -1.44 -0.87 19.46
CA ASP A 212 -1.49 -0.33 18.11
C ASP A 212 -2.95 -0.03 17.71
N PRO A 213 -3.38 1.24 17.66
CA PRO A 213 -4.76 1.61 17.34
C PRO A 213 -5.14 1.33 15.87
N ASP A 214 -4.16 1.15 14.99
CA ASP A 214 -4.40 0.87 13.57
C ASP A 214 -4.66 -0.62 13.30
N LEU A 215 -4.49 -1.49 14.30
CA LEU A 215 -4.68 -2.93 14.18
C LEU A 215 -5.99 -3.38 14.82
N LEU A 216 -7.09 -3.20 14.09
CA LEU A 216 -8.38 -3.79 14.46
C LEU A 216 -8.51 -5.20 13.89
N LEU A 217 -8.93 -6.14 14.74
CA LEU A 217 -9.18 -7.53 14.37
C LEU A 217 -10.69 -7.76 14.21
N PRO A 218 -11.13 -8.41 13.12
CA PRO A 218 -12.55 -8.71 12.93
C PRO A 218 -13.11 -9.54 14.10
N GLY A 219 -14.32 -9.19 14.56
CA GLY A 219 -14.98 -9.80 15.70
C GLY A 219 -14.62 -9.18 17.05
N GLN A 220 -13.71 -8.22 17.12
CA GLN A 220 -13.53 -7.40 18.32
C GLN A 220 -14.81 -6.61 18.62
N VAL A 221 -15.22 -6.59 19.88
CA VAL A 221 -16.36 -5.79 20.35
C VAL A 221 -15.81 -4.54 21.02
N LEU A 222 -16.07 -3.38 20.44
CA LEU A 222 -15.65 -2.08 20.93
C LEU A 222 -16.82 -1.39 21.64
N ARG A 223 -16.51 -0.73 22.75
CA ARG A 223 -17.46 0.05 23.55
C ARG A 223 -17.37 1.53 23.19
N PRO A 224 -18.50 2.21 23.01
CA PRO A 224 -18.51 3.63 22.72
C PRO A 224 -17.92 4.41 23.89
N PRO A 225 -17.14 5.47 23.63
CA PRO A 225 -16.68 6.35 24.69
C PRO A 225 -17.89 7.05 25.35
N PRO A 226 -17.79 7.34 26.66
CA PRO A 226 -18.82 8.09 27.37
C PRO A 226 -19.00 9.46 26.70
N ALA A 227 -20.24 9.98 26.70
CA ALA A 227 -20.49 11.34 26.24
C ALA A 227 -19.69 12.34 27.11
N PRO A 228 -19.14 13.40 26.50
CA PRO A 228 -18.43 14.45 27.24
C PRO A 228 -19.33 15.19 28.22
#